data_AF-A0A523MTZ2-F1
#
_entry.id   AF-A0A523MTZ2-F1
#
_cell.length_a   1.000
_cell.length_b   1.000
_cell.length_c   1.000
_cell.angle_alpha   90.00
_cell.angle_beta   90.00
_cell.angle_gamma   90.00
#
_symmetry.space_group_name_H-M   'P 1'
#
loop_
_entity.id
_entity.type
_entity.pdbx_description
1 polymer ?
#
loop_
_entity_poly.entity_id
_entity_poly.type
_entity_poly.pdbx_seq_one_letter_code
_entity_poly.pdbx_strand_id
1 'polypeptide(L)'
;MDDRDIEIRYRRLFGNLRTRKKFTIKSIEGPTITIEQDEEICGQKEPRLFVLNSVKELDKFITEENQMERDIESQLSGNKMPYR
;
A
#
# COMPACT_ATOMS: atom_id res chain seq x y z
N MET A 1 20.62 13.12 -10.59
CA MET A 1 19.92 11.85 -10.25
C MET A 1 19.17 11.45 -11.50
N ASP A 2 19.48 10.30 -12.08
CA ASP A 2 18.77 9.78 -13.27
C ASP A 2 17.35 9.36 -12.86
N ASP A 3 16.32 9.80 -13.58
CA ASP A 3 14.91 9.43 -13.34
C ASP A 3 14.70 7.90 -13.29
N ARG A 4 15.55 7.14 -13.99
CA ARG A 4 15.56 5.66 -13.98
C ARG A 4 15.89 5.06 -12.61
N ASP A 5 16.73 5.71 -11.80
CA ASP A 5 17.07 5.23 -10.46
C ASP A 5 15.87 5.34 -9.50
N ILE A 6 15.08 6.41 -9.68
CA ILE A 6 13.91 6.70 -8.88
C ILE A 6 12.80 5.69 -9.15
N GLU A 7 12.54 5.37 -10.42
CA GLU A 7 11.55 4.34 -10.80
C GLU A 7 11.90 2.97 -10.18
N ILE A 8 13.17 2.56 -10.27
CA ILE A 8 13.64 1.28 -9.72
C ILE A 8 13.46 1.25 -8.20
N ARG A 9 13.79 2.34 -7.50
CA ARG A 9 13.56 2.46 -6.05
C ARG A 9 12.08 2.34 -5.70
N TYR A 10 11.21 3.06 -6.41
CA TYR A 10 9.78 3.02 -6.19
C TYR A 10 9.21 1.62 -6.37
N ARG A 11 9.55 0.94 -7.47
CA ARG A 11 9.13 -0.44 -7.73
C ARG A 11 9.64 -1.41 -6.67
N ARG A 12 10.89 -1.24 -6.22
CA ARG A 12 11.49 -2.10 -5.19
C ARG A 12 10.81 -1.93 -3.84
N LEU A 13 10.51 -0.70 -3.44
CA LEU A 13 9.75 -0.40 -2.23
C LEU A 13 8.35 -0.99 -2.32
N PHE A 14 7.65 -0.75 -3.44
CA PHE A 14 6.30 -1.24 -3.65
C PHE A 14 6.18 -2.77 -3.54
N GLY A 15 7.23 -3.51 -3.95
CA GLY A 15 7.30 -4.96 -3.76
C GLY A 15 7.34 -5.44 -2.30
N ASN A 16 7.65 -4.57 -1.34
CA ASN A 16 7.60 -4.88 0.10
C ASN A 16 6.20 -4.70 0.71
N LEU A 17 5.23 -4.21 -0.07
CA LEU A 17 3.86 -4.06 0.37
C LEU A 17 3.21 -5.45 0.54
N ARG A 18 2.81 -5.74 1.77
CA ARG A 18 2.21 -7.01 2.22
C ARG A 18 0.85 -6.72 2.81
N THR A 19 -0.10 -6.50 1.91
CA THR A 19 -1.50 -6.20 2.22
C THR A 19 -2.43 -7.05 1.36
N ARG A 20 -3.61 -7.36 1.88
CA ARG A 20 -4.70 -8.03 1.16
C ARG A 20 -5.36 -7.10 0.15
N LYS A 21 -5.22 -5.78 0.33
CA LYS A 21 -5.70 -4.77 -0.60
C LYS A 21 -4.86 -4.81 -1.89
N LYS A 22 -5.51 -4.58 -3.04
CA LYS A 22 -4.81 -4.50 -4.32
C LYS A 22 -4.36 -3.08 -4.57
N PHE A 23 -3.04 -2.86 -4.56
CA PHE A 23 -2.46 -1.59 -4.98
C PHE A 23 -1.72 -1.76 -6.30
N THR A 24 -1.81 -0.78 -7.17
CA THR A 24 -1.14 -0.74 -8.48
C THR A 24 -0.49 0.62 -8.69
N ILE A 25 0.75 0.65 -9.20
CA ILE A 25 1.39 1.90 -9.59
C ILE A 25 0.76 2.37 -10.91
N LYS A 26 0.16 3.55 -10.91
CA LYS A 26 -0.51 4.14 -12.08
C LYS A 26 0.46 4.94 -12.94
N SER A 27 1.26 5.80 -12.30
CA SER A 27 2.28 6.63 -12.96
C SER A 27 3.41 6.99 -11.99
N ILE A 28 4.61 7.18 -12.52
CA ILE A 28 5.77 7.73 -11.81
C ILE A 28 6.28 8.92 -12.62
N GLU A 29 6.23 10.11 -12.04
CA GLU A 29 6.67 11.37 -12.66
C GLU A 29 7.71 12.04 -11.77
N GLY A 30 8.99 11.80 -12.07
CA GLY A 30 10.11 12.33 -11.28
C GLY A 30 10.01 11.92 -9.80
N PRO A 31 9.92 12.88 -8.85
CA PRO A 31 9.77 12.57 -7.44
C PRO A 31 8.35 12.13 -7.05
N THR A 32 7.37 12.23 -7.93
CA THR A 32 5.96 11.95 -7.62
C THR A 32 5.55 10.57 -8.13
N ILE A 33 4.86 9.79 -7.29
CA ILE A 33 4.29 8.49 -7.65
C ILE A 33 2.78 8.48 -7.39
N THR A 34 2.03 8.03 -8.38
CA THR A 34 0.59 7.81 -8.28
C THR A 34 0.32 6.33 -8.14
N ILE A 35 -0.36 5.96 -7.06
CA ILE A 35 -0.75 4.60 -6.72
C ILE A 35 -2.26 4.54 -6.70
N GLU A 36 -2.82 3.49 -7.26
CA GLU A 36 -4.25 3.20 -7.25
C GLU A 36 -4.52 1.99 -6.37
N GLN A 37 -5.50 2.10 -5.49
CA GLN A 37 -6.01 0.99 -4.70
C GLN A 37 -7.33 0.51 -5.30
N ASP A 38 -7.37 -0.74 -5.74
CA ASP A 38 -8.60 -1.41 -6.19
C ASP A 38 -9.33 -1.91 -4.93
N GLU A 39 -10.18 -1.06 -4.37
CA GLU A 39 -11.09 -1.38 -3.26
C GLU A 39 -12.48 -1.64 -3.84
N GLU A 40 -12.97 -2.87 -3.68
CA GLU A 40 -14.33 -3.24 -4.06
C GLU A 40 -15.18 -3.31 -2.80
N ILE A 41 -16.05 -2.31 -2.61
CA ILE A 41 -16.97 -2.23 -1.49
C ILE A 41 -18.38 -2.43 -2.03
N CYS A 42 -19.06 -3.48 -1.58
CA CYS A 42 -20.47 -3.77 -1.91
C CYS A 42 -20.78 -3.80 -3.44
N GLY A 43 -19.84 -4.28 -4.26
CA GLY A 43 -20.02 -4.36 -5.71
C GLY A 43 -19.83 -3.03 -6.47
N GLN A 44 -19.47 -1.94 -5.78
CA GLN A 44 -18.92 -0.73 -6.41
C GLN A 44 -17.40 -0.74 -6.28
N LYS A 45 -16.73 -0.55 -7.40
CA LYS A 45 -15.29 -0.29 -7.43
C LYS A 45 -15.08 1.21 -7.22
N GLU A 46 -14.61 1.57 -6.04
CA GLU A 46 -14.13 2.92 -5.77
C GLU A 46 -12.60 2.88 -5.73
N PRO A 47 -11.92 3.10 -6.88
CA PRO A 47 -10.48 3.12 -6.89
C PRO A 47 -9.97 4.34 -6.11
N ARG A 48 -9.26 4.11 -5.01
CA ARG A 48 -8.62 5.21 -4.26
C ARG A 48 -7.27 5.53 -4.88
N LEU A 49 -7.10 6.78 -5.28
CA LEU A 49 -5.84 7.28 -5.83
C LEU A 49 -5.03 7.96 -4.73
N PHE A 50 -3.78 7.55 -4.60
CA PHE A 50 -2.79 8.11 -3.68
C PHE A 50 -1.69 8.75 -4.51
N VAL A 51 -1.49 10.05 -4.34
CA VAL A 51 -0.41 10.80 -4.99
C VAL A 51 0.62 11.13 -3.91
N LEU A 52 1.80 10.53 -4.03
CA LEU A 52 2.91 10.69 -3.10
C LEU A 52 3.99 11.51 -3.78
N ASN A 53 4.52 12.53 -3.13
CA ASN A 53 5.47 13.47 -3.72
C ASN A 53 6.93 13.10 -3.42
N SER A 54 7.16 11.96 -2.76
CA SER A 54 8.50 11.52 -2.36
C SER A 54 8.59 10.04 -2.03
N VAL A 55 9.79 9.49 -2.22
CA VAL A 55 10.14 8.11 -1.88
C VAL A 55 9.90 7.81 -0.39
N LYS A 56 10.15 8.79 0.48
CA LYS A 56 9.87 8.69 1.92
C LYS A 56 8.38 8.53 2.22
N GLU A 57 7.51 9.20 1.47
CA GLU A 57 6.07 9.06 1.65
C GLU A 57 5.62 7.66 1.23
N LEU A 58 6.18 7.10 0.15
CA LEU A 58 5.91 5.71 -0.22
C LEU A 58 6.36 4.73 0.85
N ASP A 59 7.57 4.88 1.38
CA ASP A 59 8.10 4.00 2.42
C ASP A 59 7.24 4.02 3.68
N LYS A 60 6.80 5.23 4.10
CA LYS A 60 5.88 5.41 5.22
C LYS A 60 4.53 4.76 4.94
N PHE A 61 3.97 4.98 3.74
CA PHE A 61 2.72 4.37 3.29
C PHE A 61 2.77 2.84 3.35
N ILE A 62 3.83 2.22 2.82
CA ILE A 62 4.02 0.77 2.87
C ILE A 62 4.12 0.27 4.31
N THR A 63 4.86 0.99 5.15
CA THR A 63 5.02 0.63 6.56
C THR A 63 3.69 0.70 7.31
N GLU A 64 2.91 1.75 7.09
CA GLU A 64 1.59 1.95 7.70
C GLU A 64 0.59 0.88 7.23
N GLU A 65 0.48 0.62 5.93
CA GLU A 65 -0.42 -0.42 5.41
C GLU A 65 -0.05 -1.82 5.90
N ASN A 66 1.25 -2.15 5.93
CA ASN A 66 1.73 -3.42 6.49
C ASN A 66 1.39 -3.54 7.98
N GLN A 67 1.52 -2.47 8.74
CA GLN A 67 1.21 -2.48 10.17
C GLN A 67 -0.30 -2.60 10.41
N MET A 68 -1.13 -1.90 9.63
CA MET A 68 -2.59 -2.05 9.68
C MET A 68 -3.01 -3.48 9.35
N GLU A 69 -2.44 -4.08 8.31
CA GLU A 69 -2.77 -5.46 7.93
C GLU A 69 -2.35 -6.46 9.01
N ARG A 70 -1.16 -6.30 9.59
CA ARG A 70 -0.74 -7.13 10.73
C ARG A 70 -1.66 -6.97 11.94
N ASP A 71 -2.13 -5.76 12.19
CA ASP A 71 -3.07 -5.48 13.28
C ASP A 71 -4.43 -6.13 12.99
N ILE A 72 -4.96 -6.00 11.77
CA ILE A 72 -6.18 -6.68 11.32
C ILE A 72 -6.03 -8.20 11.44
N GLU A 73 -4.92 -8.78 10.99
CA GLU A 73 -4.65 -10.22 11.12
C GLU A 73 -4.56 -10.66 12.58
N SER A 74 -3.96 -9.84 13.44
CA SER A 74 -3.88 -10.07 14.88
C SER A 74 -5.26 -10.01 15.53
N GLN A 75 -6.11 -9.05 15.16
CA GLN A 75 -7.49 -8.95 15.65
C GLN A 75 -8.36 -10.12 15.14
N LEU A 76 -8.22 -10.48 13.86
CA LEU A 76 -8.96 -11.59 13.25
C LEU A 76 -8.57 -12.93 13.87
N SER A 77 -7.28 -13.13 14.18
CA SER A 77 -6.75 -14.33 14.85
C SER A 77 -7.00 -14.33 16.36
N GLY A 78 -7.11 -13.15 16.97
CA GLY A 78 -7.37 -12.93 18.40
C GLY A 78 -8.81 -13.22 18.84
N ASN A 79 -9.74 -13.43 17.89
CA ASN A 79 -11.11 -13.86 18.19
C ASN A 79 -11.21 -15.35 18.57
N LYS A 80 -10.17 -15.92 19.23
CA LYS A 80 -10.37 -17.05 20.13
C LYS A 80 -11.05 -16.49 21.38
N MET A 81 -12.37 -16.37 21.29
CA MET A 81 -13.22 -16.25 22.48
C MET A 81 -12.77 -17.33 23.47
N PRO A 82 -12.31 -16.98 24.69
CA PRO A 82 -12.13 -17.99 25.71
C PRO A 82 -13.54 -18.47 26.07
N TYR A 83 -13.96 -19.61 25.48
CA TYR A 83 -15.13 -20.32 25.96
C TYR A 83 -14.87 -20.64 27.44
N ARG A 84 -15.64 -19.99 28.32
CA ARG A 84 -15.68 -20.28 29.75
C ARG A 84 -17.06 -20.83 30.08
#